data_AF-A0A8S4SJB3-F1
#
_entry.id   AF-A0A8S4SJB3-F1
#
_cell.length_a   1.000
_cell.length_b   1.000
_cell.length_c   1.000
_cell.angle_alpha   90.00
_cell.angle_beta   90.00
_cell.angle_gamma   90.00
#
_symmetry.space_group_name_H-M   'P 1'
#
loop_
_entity.id
_entity.type
_entity.pdbx_description
1 polymer ?
#
loop_
_entity_poly.entity_id
_entity_poly.type
_entity_poly.pdbx_seq_one_letter_code
_entity_poly.pdbx_strand_id
1 'polypeptide(L)'
;MAEDEDEGGFGGLYEDGHWAWDETTEELVFISDLPPQLIEAIQIPTKVPTGTIEFRDDIDLIEQDVKDIALYTAPVNILSPILINALHIPTVERFLRALILCCQYYLQIADEMANRIIELETKVRTPQGDIVESEFRNNLSDLRLLVAKEYSTMLIGGSDTKKYHHMGPYKKRRSLSDKDARLCETLLRMCVQIVWLALGRRAFNQIELEVNRVFKSEIFNSTEHTLHTNYIAKMAKEEKAVLLGHCLRHNKKLNTRSPLINEVFCHRDIDYRMMGLGVIKCPQPSPRLLYLMHTLAGPEDTFGKFGVVLGIIGMPRASYDTMLRPLPSANVEGKSKASMYEFRFN
;
A
#
# COMPACT_ATOMS: atom_id res chain seq x y z
N MET A 1 -49.14 5.31 -15.09
CA MET A 1 -48.98 6.68 -15.61
C MET A 1 -48.53 7.52 -14.43
N ALA A 2 -47.35 8.16 -14.59
CA ALA A 2 -46.76 9.25 -13.78
C ALA A 2 -46.63 8.99 -12.26
N GLU A 3 -45.56 9.36 -11.55
CA GLU A 3 -44.70 10.54 -11.68
C GLU A 3 -43.23 10.15 -11.44
N ASP A 4 -42.35 10.64 -12.32
CA ASP A 4 -40.89 10.63 -12.17
C ASP A 4 -40.49 11.87 -11.36
N GLU A 5 -39.84 11.68 -10.19
CA GLU A 5 -39.18 12.74 -9.43
C GLU A 5 -37.72 12.34 -9.09
N ASP A 6 -36.81 12.98 -9.82
CA ASP A 6 -35.53 13.58 -9.43
C ASP A 6 -34.37 12.72 -8.89
N GLU A 7 -33.61 12.21 -9.86
CA GLU A 7 -32.19 11.87 -9.73
C GLU A 7 -31.33 13.14 -9.64
N GLY A 8 -30.73 13.39 -8.47
CA GLY A 8 -29.63 14.34 -8.33
C GLY A 8 -28.37 13.86 -9.07
N GLY A 9 -28.26 14.26 -10.33
CA GLY A 9 -27.05 14.14 -11.16
C GLY A 9 -25.91 14.99 -10.61
N PHE A 10 -24.69 14.47 -10.68
CA PHE A 10 -23.49 15.29 -10.53
C PHE A 10 -23.27 15.96 -11.88
N GLY A 11 -23.40 17.28 -11.90
CA GLY A 11 -23.32 18.09 -13.11
C GLY A 11 -22.08 17.80 -13.93
N GLY A 12 -22.25 17.48 -15.21
CA GLY A 12 -21.20 17.59 -16.20
C GLY A 12 -20.55 18.97 -16.13
N LEU A 13 -19.29 19.08 -16.55
CA LEU A 13 -18.44 20.28 -16.49
C LEU A 13 -19.03 21.56 -17.17
N TYR A 14 -20.25 21.46 -17.71
CA TYR A 14 -20.97 22.48 -18.47
C TYR A 14 -22.46 22.57 -18.09
N GLU A 15 -22.91 21.96 -17.00
CA GLU A 15 -24.34 21.95 -16.66
C GLU A 15 -24.85 23.27 -16.08
N ASP A 16 -23.95 24.18 -15.68
CA ASP A 16 -24.27 25.46 -15.03
C ASP A 16 -23.73 26.69 -15.80
N GLY A 17 -23.66 26.58 -17.13
CA GLY A 17 -23.30 27.68 -18.03
C GLY A 17 -23.41 27.31 -19.50
N HIS A 18 -23.42 28.31 -20.38
CA HIS A 18 -23.49 28.13 -21.81
C HIS A 18 -22.31 28.80 -22.53
N TRP A 19 -21.90 28.23 -23.65
CA TRP A 19 -20.87 28.79 -24.50
C TRP A 19 -21.51 29.75 -25.51
N ALA A 20 -21.05 31.00 -25.51
CA ALA A 20 -21.50 32.02 -26.45
C ALA A 20 -20.30 32.50 -27.29
N TRP A 21 -20.56 32.80 -28.56
CA TRP A 21 -19.59 33.43 -29.44
C TRP A 21 -19.56 34.93 -29.12
N ASP A 22 -18.42 35.44 -28.66
CA ASP A 22 -18.22 36.87 -28.43
C ASP A 22 -17.74 37.52 -29.74
N GLU A 23 -18.62 38.30 -30.38
CA GLU A 23 -18.29 39.00 -31.63
C GLU A 23 -17.23 40.09 -31.47
N THR A 24 -16.96 40.53 -30.24
CA THR A 24 -15.96 41.57 -29.96
C THR A 24 -14.55 41.00 -29.92
N THR A 25 -14.41 39.78 -29.39
CA THR A 25 -13.11 39.10 -29.27
C THR A 25 -12.91 38.01 -30.32
N GLU A 26 -13.92 37.74 -31.14
CA GLU A 26 -13.97 36.64 -32.13
C GLU A 26 -13.61 35.27 -31.54
N GLU A 27 -14.05 35.00 -30.31
CA GLU A 27 -13.76 33.75 -29.60
C GLU A 27 -14.98 33.17 -28.90
N LEU A 28 -14.91 31.88 -28.63
CA LEU A 28 -15.97 31.10 -28.00
C LEU A 28 -15.74 31.11 -26.49
N VAL A 29 -16.60 31.78 -25.73
CA VAL A 29 -16.42 32.07 -24.30
C VAL A 29 -17.52 31.39 -23.49
N PHE A 30 -17.14 30.78 -22.36
CA PHE A 30 -18.08 30.14 -21.44
C PHE A 30 -18.66 31.14 -20.46
N ILE A 31 -19.99 31.26 -20.44
CA ILE A 31 -20.74 32.15 -19.56
C ILE A 31 -21.46 31.28 -18.53
N SER A 32 -21.13 31.46 -17.24
CA SER A 32 -21.81 30.73 -16.16
C SER A 32 -23.15 31.38 -15.82
N ASP A 33 -24.18 30.55 -15.65
CA ASP A 33 -25.55 30.98 -15.31
C ASP A 33 -25.79 31.02 -13.79
N LEU A 34 -24.77 30.72 -12.98
CA LEU A 34 -24.85 30.79 -11.52
C LEU A 34 -24.72 32.24 -11.02
N PRO A 35 -25.48 32.62 -9.98
CA PRO A 35 -25.30 33.93 -9.36
C PRO A 35 -23.88 34.05 -8.81
N PRO A 36 -23.21 35.21 -8.95
CA PRO A 36 -21.84 35.38 -8.49
C PRO A 36 -21.78 35.13 -6.98
N GLN A 37 -21.04 34.09 -6.58
CA GLN A 37 -20.80 33.81 -5.17
C GLN A 37 -19.99 34.96 -4.56
N LEU A 38 -20.48 35.52 -3.46
CA LEU A 38 -19.72 36.43 -2.62
C LEU A 38 -18.48 35.69 -2.12
N ILE A 39 -17.33 36.03 -2.68
CA ILE A 39 -16.03 35.60 -2.18
C ILE A 39 -15.87 36.20 -0.79
N GLU A 40 -16.13 35.42 0.25
CA GLU A 40 -15.67 35.77 1.58
C GLU A 40 -14.14 35.80 1.52
N ALA A 41 -13.58 37.01 1.65
CA ALA A 41 -12.14 37.21 1.70
C ALA A 41 -11.59 36.44 2.91
N ILE A 42 -10.99 35.29 2.65
CA ILE A 42 -10.20 34.55 3.63
C ILE A 42 -9.05 35.47 4.02
N GLN A 43 -9.14 36.08 5.20
CA GLN A 43 -8.05 36.84 5.77
C GLN A 43 -6.95 35.86 6.15
N ILE A 44 -5.96 35.70 5.26
CA ILE A 44 -4.73 34.99 5.55
C ILE A 44 -3.97 35.86 6.57
N PRO A 45 -3.73 35.38 7.81
CA PRO A 45 -2.96 36.14 8.78
C PRO A 45 -1.52 36.31 8.25
N THR A 46 -1.15 37.56 7.96
CA THR A 46 0.12 37.98 7.35
C THR A 46 1.32 37.96 8.31
N LYS A 47 1.21 37.30 9.47
CA LYS A 47 2.34 37.15 10.38
C LYS A 47 3.09 35.87 10.05
N VAL A 48 4.15 36.04 9.26
CA VAL A 48 5.22 35.05 9.11
C VAL A 48 5.72 34.71 10.53
N PRO A 49 5.67 33.44 10.98
CA PRO A 49 6.28 33.06 12.24
C PRO A 49 7.78 33.28 12.13
N THR A 50 8.29 34.34 12.77
CA THR A 50 9.74 34.62 12.85
C THR A 50 10.39 33.78 13.95
N GLY A 51 9.95 32.53 14.10
CA GLY A 51 10.61 31.54 14.94
C GLY A 51 11.62 30.81 14.07
N THR A 52 12.87 30.75 14.50
CA THR A 52 13.83 29.78 13.99
C THR A 52 13.17 28.41 14.09
N ILE A 53 12.84 27.79 12.94
CA ILE A 53 12.40 26.40 12.91
C ILE A 53 13.65 25.59 13.24
N GLU A 54 13.83 25.28 14.52
CA GLU A 54 14.80 24.29 14.95
C GLU A 54 14.24 22.94 14.52
N PHE A 55 14.78 22.40 13.42
CA PHE A 55 14.56 21.02 13.06
C PHE A 55 15.20 20.17 14.15
N ARG A 56 14.35 19.45 14.89
CA ARG A 56 14.79 18.45 15.85
C ARG A 56 15.37 17.27 15.07
N ASP A 57 16.69 17.26 14.94
CA ASP A 57 17.46 16.24 14.22
C ASP A 57 17.47 14.88 14.95
N ASP A 58 16.88 14.80 16.14
CA ASP A 58 16.71 13.61 16.99
C ASP A 58 15.38 12.86 16.75
N ILE A 59 14.63 13.21 15.70
CA ILE A 59 13.36 12.54 15.35
C ILE A 59 13.63 11.37 14.39
N ASP A 60 13.06 10.20 14.67
CA ASP A 60 13.06 9.07 13.73
C ASP A 60 12.05 9.30 12.61
N LEU A 61 12.34 8.77 11.42
CA LEU A 61 11.42 8.77 10.28
C LEU A 61 10.16 8.00 10.63
N ILE A 62 9.01 8.62 10.35
CA ILE A 62 7.71 8.02 10.56
C ILE A 62 7.01 7.69 9.23
N GLU A 63 6.01 6.81 9.25
CA GLU A 63 5.19 6.48 8.08
C GLU A 63 4.58 7.75 7.45
N GLN A 64 4.28 8.76 8.27
CA GLN A 64 3.75 10.04 7.78
C GLN A 64 4.74 10.76 6.84
N ASP A 65 6.05 10.76 7.13
CA ASP A 65 7.04 11.39 6.25
C ASP A 65 7.05 10.76 4.85
N VAL A 66 6.87 9.44 4.80
CA VAL A 66 6.79 8.69 3.54
C VAL A 66 5.49 9.02 2.79
N LYS A 67 4.35 9.06 3.51
CA LYS A 67 3.04 9.42 2.94
C LYS A 67 3.04 10.84 2.37
N ASP A 68 3.63 11.78 3.08
CA ASP A 68 3.70 13.18 2.66
C ASP A 68 4.45 13.35 1.34
N ILE A 69 5.58 12.66 1.17
CA ILE A 69 6.31 12.67 -0.11
C ILE A 69 5.54 11.94 -1.21
N ALA A 70 4.90 10.81 -0.90
CA ALA A 70 4.08 10.11 -1.87
C ALA A 70 2.95 11.01 -2.39
N LEU A 71 2.27 11.73 -1.50
CA LEU A 71 1.21 12.67 -1.82
C LEU A 71 1.73 13.90 -2.57
N TYR A 72 2.85 14.48 -2.12
CA TYR A 72 3.48 15.63 -2.76
C TYR A 72 3.92 15.35 -4.20
N THR A 73 4.39 14.12 -4.47
CA THR A 73 4.86 13.71 -5.79
C THR A 73 3.78 13.07 -6.66
N ALA A 74 2.58 12.85 -6.13
CA ALA A 74 1.49 12.24 -6.87
C ALA A 74 0.89 13.21 -7.90
N PRO A 75 0.49 12.72 -9.10
CA PRO A 75 -0.24 13.54 -10.06
C PRO A 75 -1.56 14.08 -9.46
N VAL A 76 -1.80 15.38 -9.59
CA VAL A 76 -2.97 16.05 -8.97
C VAL A 76 -4.30 15.44 -9.43
N ASN A 77 -4.35 14.97 -10.68
CA ASN A 77 -5.55 14.36 -11.27
C ASN A 77 -5.97 13.03 -10.63
N ILE A 78 -5.06 12.33 -9.93
CA ILE A 78 -5.40 11.09 -9.20
C ILE A 78 -5.73 11.36 -7.74
N LEU A 79 -5.39 12.53 -7.20
CA LEU A 79 -5.65 12.86 -5.81
C LEU A 79 -7.11 13.26 -5.62
N SER A 80 -7.71 12.77 -4.53
CA SER A 80 -9.03 13.19 -4.09
C SER A 80 -9.06 13.34 -2.57
N PRO A 81 -9.91 14.22 -2.01
CA PRO A 81 -10.05 14.34 -0.56
C PRO A 81 -10.40 13.00 0.11
N ILE A 82 -11.17 12.14 -0.58
CA ILE A 82 -11.51 10.81 -0.09
C ILE A 82 -10.26 9.94 0.07
N LEU A 83 -9.40 9.91 -0.95
CA LEU A 83 -8.16 9.13 -0.93
C LEU A 83 -7.20 9.65 0.14
N ILE A 84 -6.99 10.97 0.21
CA ILE A 84 -6.10 11.60 1.19
C ILE A 84 -6.58 11.27 2.60
N ASN A 85 -7.87 11.47 2.89
CA ASN A 85 -8.43 11.15 4.20
C ASN A 85 -8.34 9.65 4.51
N ALA A 86 -8.50 8.78 3.51
CA ALA A 86 -8.36 7.34 3.70
C ALA A 86 -6.92 6.93 4.07
N LEU A 87 -5.89 7.58 3.52
CA LEU A 87 -4.48 7.28 3.85
C LEU A 87 -4.08 7.65 5.30
N HIS A 88 -4.94 8.41 5.99
CA HIS A 88 -4.70 8.87 7.37
C HIS A 88 -5.63 8.21 8.40
N ILE A 89 -6.38 7.16 8.03
CA ILE A 89 -7.14 6.40 9.02
C ILE A 89 -6.33 5.22 9.56
N PRO A 90 -6.39 4.92 10.87
CA PRO A 90 -5.61 3.85 11.50
C PRO A 90 -5.65 2.49 10.79
N THR A 91 -6.78 2.10 10.21
CA THR A 91 -6.86 0.83 9.46
C THR A 91 -6.00 0.83 8.19
N VAL A 92 -5.91 1.97 7.49
CA VAL A 92 -5.07 2.08 6.30
C VAL A 92 -3.60 2.19 6.68
N GLU A 93 -3.26 2.79 7.82
CA GLU A 93 -1.88 2.80 8.34
C GLU A 93 -1.39 1.38 8.63
N ARG A 94 -2.19 0.59 9.37
CA ARG A 94 -1.87 -0.84 9.62
C ARG A 94 -1.75 -1.63 8.31
N PHE A 95 -2.63 -1.35 7.35
CA PHE A 95 -2.57 -1.96 6.01
C PHE A 95 -1.26 -1.60 5.28
N LEU A 96 -0.85 -0.33 5.30
CA LEU A 96 0.38 0.14 4.68
C LEU A 96 1.60 -0.49 5.35
N ARG A 97 1.69 -0.51 6.68
CA ARG A 97 2.79 -1.17 7.39
C ARG A 97 2.86 -2.67 7.09
N ALA A 98 1.70 -3.36 7.05
CA ALA A 98 1.64 -4.77 6.64
C ALA A 98 2.15 -4.97 5.21
N LEU A 99 1.75 -4.08 4.29
CA LEU A 99 2.13 -4.16 2.89
C LEU A 99 3.63 -3.88 2.68
N ILE A 100 4.18 -2.87 3.37
CA ILE A 100 5.62 -2.56 3.36
C ILE A 100 6.39 -3.77 3.87
N LEU A 101 6.00 -4.34 5.01
CA LEU A 101 6.66 -5.52 5.59
C LEU A 101 6.59 -6.73 4.64
N CYS A 102 5.42 -6.97 4.03
CA CYS A 102 5.23 -8.05 3.07
C CYS A 102 6.12 -7.86 1.83
N CYS A 103 6.21 -6.66 1.28
CA CYS A 103 7.04 -6.36 0.11
C CYS A 103 8.53 -6.42 0.45
N GLN A 104 8.94 -5.91 1.62
CA GLN A 104 10.32 -6.00 2.11
C GLN A 104 10.78 -7.46 2.16
N TYR A 105 9.99 -8.31 2.81
CA TYR A 105 10.32 -9.73 2.93
C TYR A 105 10.22 -10.45 1.58
N TYR A 106 9.28 -10.09 0.71
CA TYR A 106 9.21 -10.62 -0.65
C TYR A 106 10.49 -10.35 -1.45
N LEU A 107 11.00 -9.10 -1.43
CA LEU A 107 12.23 -8.75 -2.12
C LEU A 107 13.44 -9.50 -1.54
N GLN A 108 13.53 -9.61 -0.21
CA GLN A 108 14.56 -10.42 0.47
C GLN A 108 14.56 -11.86 -0.03
N ILE A 109 13.39 -12.51 -0.01
CA ILE A 109 13.27 -13.91 -0.42
C ILE A 109 13.45 -14.07 -1.93
N ALA A 110 13.09 -13.09 -2.75
CA ALA A 110 13.34 -13.13 -4.19
C ALA A 110 14.85 -13.17 -4.50
N ASP A 111 15.65 -12.35 -3.82
CA ASP A 111 17.11 -12.34 -3.97
C ASP A 111 17.74 -13.65 -3.46
N GLU A 112 17.29 -14.16 -2.30
CA GLU A 112 17.74 -15.45 -1.76
C GLU A 112 17.39 -16.61 -2.70
N MET A 113 16.17 -16.62 -3.25
CA MET A 113 15.76 -17.65 -4.20
C MET A 113 16.51 -17.56 -5.52
N ALA A 114 16.82 -16.35 -6.03
CA ALA A 114 17.64 -16.19 -7.22
C ALA A 114 19.04 -16.81 -7.03
N ASN A 115 19.69 -16.54 -5.88
CA ASN A 115 20.95 -17.19 -5.53
C ASN A 115 20.80 -18.71 -5.43
N ARG A 116 19.71 -19.17 -4.82
CA ARG A 116 19.41 -20.60 -4.66
C ARG A 116 19.25 -21.32 -5.99
N ILE A 117 18.61 -20.71 -6.98
CA ILE A 117 18.45 -21.29 -8.31
C ILE A 117 19.82 -21.48 -8.98
N ILE A 118 20.71 -20.48 -8.89
CA ILE A 118 22.08 -20.58 -9.41
C ILE A 118 22.84 -21.72 -8.72
N GLU A 119 22.71 -21.85 -7.40
CA GLU A 119 23.35 -22.95 -6.68
C GLU A 119 22.85 -24.33 -7.11
N LEU A 120 21.55 -24.47 -7.38
CA LEU A 120 20.95 -25.74 -7.79
C LEU A 120 21.42 -26.22 -9.17
N GLU A 121 22.02 -25.35 -9.98
CA GLU A 121 22.68 -25.76 -11.24
C GLU A 121 23.91 -26.64 -10.99
N THR A 122 24.54 -26.50 -9.82
CA THR A 122 25.81 -27.18 -9.50
C THR A 122 25.77 -28.06 -8.27
N LYS A 123 24.85 -27.79 -7.32
CA LYS A 123 24.75 -28.47 -6.02
C LYS A 123 23.54 -29.37 -5.96
N VAL A 124 23.68 -30.52 -5.29
CA VAL A 124 22.57 -31.44 -5.01
C VAL A 124 21.65 -30.83 -3.95
N ARG A 125 20.34 -31.03 -4.12
CA ARG A 125 19.33 -30.59 -3.15
C ARG A 125 19.45 -31.37 -1.84
N THR A 126 19.34 -30.67 -0.72
CA THR A 126 19.42 -31.24 0.63
C THR A 126 18.10 -31.07 1.37
N PRO A 127 17.75 -31.98 2.30
CA PRO A 127 16.56 -31.84 3.14
C PRO A 127 16.53 -30.51 3.93
N GLN A 128 17.70 -30.00 4.31
CA GLN A 128 17.78 -28.71 5.00
C GLN A 128 17.34 -27.55 4.11
N GLY A 129 17.63 -27.61 2.81
CA GLY A 129 17.16 -26.62 1.84
C GLY A 129 15.63 -26.62 1.74
N ASP A 130 15.00 -27.81 1.76
CA ASP A 130 13.54 -27.92 1.75
C ASP A 130 12.88 -27.29 2.98
N ILE A 131 13.51 -27.41 4.15
CA ILE A 131 13.04 -26.79 5.39
C ILE A 131 13.09 -25.27 5.30
N VAL A 132 14.23 -24.71 4.86
CA VAL A 132 14.42 -23.26 4.73
C VAL A 132 13.47 -22.67 3.68
N GLU A 133 13.36 -23.29 2.50
CA GLU A 133 12.44 -22.85 1.45
C GLU A 133 10.98 -22.91 1.93
N SER A 134 10.63 -23.90 2.75
CA SER A 134 9.31 -24.01 3.36
C SER A 134 9.06 -22.89 4.37
N GLU A 135 10.06 -22.53 5.17
CA GLU A 135 9.98 -21.43 6.13
C GLU A 135 9.79 -20.08 5.41
N PHE A 136 10.58 -19.82 4.36
CA PHE A 136 10.45 -18.62 3.53
C PHE A 136 9.04 -18.45 2.98
N ARG A 137 8.52 -19.53 2.39
CA ARG A 137 7.17 -19.59 1.83
C ARG A 137 6.09 -19.37 2.89
N ASN A 138 6.20 -20.02 4.05
CA ASN A 138 5.22 -19.91 5.13
C ASN A 138 5.21 -18.50 5.72
N ASN A 139 6.40 -17.91 5.91
CA ASN A 139 6.55 -16.52 6.35
C ASN A 139 5.91 -15.54 5.36
N LEU A 140 6.11 -15.73 4.04
CA LEU A 140 5.44 -14.91 3.03
C LEU A 140 3.92 -15.04 3.09
N SER A 141 3.39 -16.25 3.22
CA SER A 141 1.94 -16.47 3.37
C SER A 141 1.38 -15.84 4.65
N ASP A 142 2.14 -15.82 5.75
CA ASP A 142 1.75 -15.14 6.99
C ASP A 142 1.69 -13.61 6.82
N LEU A 143 2.70 -13.02 6.18
CA LEU A 143 2.70 -11.58 5.91
C LEU A 143 1.58 -11.19 4.95
N ARG A 144 1.33 -11.99 3.90
CA ARG A 144 0.18 -11.78 3.02
C ARG A 144 -1.15 -11.90 3.76
N LEU A 145 -1.27 -12.82 4.72
CA LEU A 145 -2.47 -12.93 5.56
C LEU A 145 -2.71 -11.65 6.35
N LEU A 146 -1.67 -11.00 6.89
CA LEU A 146 -1.80 -9.72 7.59
C LEU A 146 -2.29 -8.61 6.66
N VAL A 147 -1.73 -8.52 5.44
CA VAL A 147 -2.22 -7.59 4.41
C VAL A 147 -3.67 -7.90 4.05
N ALA A 148 -4.01 -9.18 3.86
CA ALA A 148 -5.36 -9.63 3.54
C ALA A 148 -6.37 -9.27 4.63
N LYS A 149 -5.97 -9.36 5.91
CA LYS A 149 -6.81 -9.02 7.06
C LYS A 149 -7.15 -7.54 7.10
N GLU A 150 -6.17 -6.65 6.97
CA GLU A 150 -6.45 -5.20 6.97
C GLU A 150 -7.21 -4.79 5.69
N TYR A 151 -6.85 -5.35 4.53
CA TYR A 151 -7.58 -5.13 3.28
C TYR A 151 -9.04 -5.59 3.37
N SER A 152 -9.30 -6.77 3.94
CA SER A 152 -10.66 -7.26 4.17
C SER A 152 -11.44 -6.34 5.09
N THR A 153 -10.80 -5.79 6.13
CA THR A 153 -11.41 -4.82 7.04
C THR A 153 -11.85 -3.56 6.28
N MET A 154 -11.04 -3.06 5.35
CA MET A 154 -11.41 -1.95 4.47
C MET A 154 -12.57 -2.30 3.54
N LEU A 155 -12.51 -3.48 2.91
CA LEU A 155 -13.53 -3.92 1.95
C LEU A 155 -14.92 -4.08 2.56
N ILE A 156 -15.02 -4.56 3.81
CA ILE A 156 -16.32 -4.75 4.47
C ILE A 156 -16.81 -3.49 5.20
N GLY A 157 -16.04 -2.39 5.17
CA GLY A 157 -16.36 -1.18 5.92
C GLY A 157 -16.24 -1.35 7.44
N GLY A 158 -15.31 -2.18 7.90
CA GLY A 158 -15.06 -2.43 9.32
C GLY A 158 -14.38 -1.23 10.00
N SER A 159 -14.63 -1.07 11.30
CA SER A 159 -14.00 -0.01 12.11
C SER A 159 -14.23 1.40 11.54
N ASP A 160 -13.18 2.21 11.49
CA ASP A 160 -13.04 3.57 10.95
C ASP A 160 -13.22 3.67 9.42
N THR A 161 -13.29 2.55 8.69
CA THR A 161 -13.49 2.53 7.22
C THR A 161 -14.98 2.61 6.82
N LYS A 162 -15.91 2.45 7.77
CA LYS A 162 -17.37 2.44 7.54
C LYS A 162 -17.88 3.66 6.75
N LYS A 163 -17.27 4.83 6.96
CA LYS A 163 -17.64 6.06 6.25
C LYS A 163 -17.40 5.97 4.74
N TYR A 164 -16.37 5.25 4.31
CA TYR A 164 -16.00 5.05 2.92
C TYR A 164 -16.75 3.90 2.23
N HIS A 165 -17.24 2.93 3.01
CA HIS A 165 -17.93 1.78 2.45
C HIS A 165 -19.31 2.13 1.91
N HIS A 166 -19.59 1.75 0.65
CA HIS A 166 -20.85 2.09 -0.02
C HIS A 166 -22.05 1.28 0.48
N MET A 167 -21.86 0.14 1.14
CA MET A 167 -22.97 -0.64 1.71
C MET A 167 -23.22 -0.30 3.19
N GLY A 168 -24.48 -0.11 3.55
CA GLY A 168 -24.90 0.11 4.94
C GLY A 168 -26.42 0.08 5.07
N PRO A 169 -26.96 0.01 6.31
CA PRO A 169 -28.41 0.00 6.55
C PRO A 169 -29.13 1.19 5.91
N TYR A 170 -28.44 2.33 5.81
CA TYR A 170 -28.95 3.62 5.32
C TYR A 170 -28.33 4.07 3.99
N LYS A 171 -27.57 3.22 3.29
CA LYS A 171 -26.96 3.55 1.99
C LYS A 171 -27.65 2.79 0.86
N LYS A 172 -27.65 3.36 -0.35
CA LYS A 172 -28.10 2.65 -1.57
C LYS A 172 -27.27 1.37 -1.67
N ARG A 173 -27.90 0.20 -1.47
CA ARG A 173 -27.24 -1.14 -1.47
C ARG A 173 -26.89 -1.60 -2.89
N ARG A 174 -26.24 -0.73 -3.67
CA ARG A 174 -25.74 -0.99 -5.02
C ARG A 174 -24.25 -0.65 -5.03
N SER A 175 -23.43 -1.56 -5.53
CA SER A 175 -22.02 -1.27 -5.78
C SER A 175 -21.93 -0.14 -6.80
N LEU A 176 -21.17 0.92 -6.49
CA LEU A 176 -20.83 1.95 -7.47
C LEU A 176 -19.59 1.45 -8.22
N SER A 177 -19.77 0.46 -9.09
CA SER A 177 -18.69 -0.35 -9.68
C SER A 177 -17.51 0.49 -10.15
N ASP A 178 -17.78 1.60 -10.83
CA ASP A 178 -16.75 2.40 -11.49
C ASP A 178 -16.04 3.36 -10.52
N LYS A 179 -16.79 3.94 -9.58
CA LYS A 179 -16.21 4.84 -8.56
C LYS A 179 -15.34 4.05 -7.59
N ASP A 180 -15.83 2.90 -7.13
CA ASP A 180 -15.09 2.01 -6.23
C ASP A 180 -13.88 1.40 -6.94
N ALA A 181 -14.01 1.00 -8.21
CA ALA A 181 -12.88 0.53 -9.01
C ALA A 181 -11.80 1.61 -9.17
N ARG A 182 -12.18 2.85 -9.53
CA ARG A 182 -11.21 3.96 -9.65
C ARG A 182 -10.52 4.27 -8.32
N LEU A 183 -11.26 4.28 -7.22
CA LEU A 183 -10.68 4.50 -5.89
C LEU A 183 -9.69 3.38 -5.53
N CYS A 184 -10.05 2.13 -5.78
CA CYS A 184 -9.19 0.97 -5.53
C CYS A 184 -7.90 1.03 -6.37
N GLU A 185 -8.02 1.27 -7.68
CA GLU A 185 -6.87 1.40 -8.59
C GLU A 185 -5.93 2.53 -8.15
N THR A 186 -6.50 3.66 -7.76
CA THR A 186 -5.72 4.82 -7.31
C THR A 186 -5.04 4.55 -5.97
N LEU A 187 -5.77 3.93 -5.04
CA LEU A 187 -5.20 3.51 -3.76
C LEU A 187 -4.03 2.55 -3.96
N LEU A 188 -4.16 1.53 -4.82
CA LEU A 188 -3.08 0.58 -5.08
C LEU A 188 -1.85 1.27 -5.71
N ARG A 189 -2.04 2.22 -6.63
CA ARG A 189 -0.93 3.03 -7.17
C ARG A 189 -0.22 3.83 -6.09
N MET A 190 -0.98 4.47 -5.19
CA MET A 190 -0.40 5.17 -4.04
C MET A 190 0.34 4.22 -3.11
N CYS A 191 -0.19 3.02 -2.88
CA CYS A 191 0.46 2.01 -2.06
C CYS A 191 1.79 1.56 -2.66
N VAL A 192 1.87 1.32 -3.97
CA VAL A 192 3.13 1.00 -4.65
C VAL A 192 4.16 2.12 -4.43
N GLN A 193 3.74 3.38 -4.59
CA GLN A 193 4.63 4.53 -4.37
C GLN A 193 5.11 4.63 -2.92
N ILE A 194 4.20 4.50 -1.95
CA ILE A 194 4.53 4.53 -0.51
C ILE A 194 5.50 3.41 -0.16
N VAL A 195 5.23 2.18 -0.61
CA VAL A 195 6.11 1.03 -0.37
C VAL A 195 7.47 1.25 -1.00
N TRP A 196 7.54 1.72 -2.25
CA TRP A 196 8.81 2.00 -2.90
C TRP A 196 9.64 3.06 -2.17
N LEU A 197 8.99 4.13 -1.68
CA LEU A 197 9.64 5.15 -0.87
C LEU A 197 10.13 4.59 0.47
N ALA A 198 9.27 3.87 1.19
CA ALA A 198 9.59 3.24 2.46
C ALA A 198 10.77 2.27 2.34
N LEU A 199 10.88 1.54 1.22
CA LEU A 199 11.98 0.60 0.95
C LEU A 199 13.22 1.28 0.31
N GLY A 200 13.35 2.59 0.44
CA GLY A 200 14.55 3.33 0.03
C GLY A 200 14.71 3.47 -1.48
N ARG A 201 13.59 3.52 -2.22
CA ARG A 201 13.52 3.76 -3.67
C ARG A 201 14.18 2.67 -4.52
N ARG A 202 14.13 1.42 -4.08
CA ARG A 202 14.70 0.27 -4.79
C ARG A 202 13.60 -0.62 -5.36
N ALA A 203 13.93 -1.37 -6.41
CA ALA A 203 13.10 -2.46 -6.94
C ALA A 203 11.64 -2.07 -7.30
N PHE A 204 11.41 -0.86 -7.82
CA PHE A 204 10.05 -0.35 -8.15
C PHE A 204 9.23 -1.36 -8.96
N ASN A 205 9.80 -1.89 -10.05
CA ASN A 205 9.09 -2.82 -10.93
C ASN A 205 8.70 -4.12 -10.21
N GLN A 206 9.56 -4.65 -9.35
CA GLN A 206 9.26 -5.88 -8.59
C GLN A 206 8.16 -5.62 -7.55
N ILE A 207 8.20 -4.46 -6.87
CA ILE A 207 7.16 -4.03 -5.95
C ILE A 207 5.83 -3.89 -6.69
N GLU A 208 5.82 -3.17 -7.81
CA GLU A 208 4.62 -2.95 -8.61
C GLU A 208 4.01 -4.27 -9.11
N LEU A 209 4.85 -5.19 -9.61
CA LEU A 209 4.43 -6.50 -10.07
C LEU A 209 3.86 -7.36 -8.93
N GLU A 210 4.52 -7.41 -7.77
CA GLU A 210 4.04 -8.21 -6.62
C GLU A 210 2.75 -7.65 -6.04
N VAL A 211 2.66 -6.32 -5.83
CA VAL A 211 1.44 -5.67 -5.34
C VAL A 211 0.29 -5.94 -6.31
N ASN A 212 0.45 -5.69 -7.60
CA ASN A 212 -0.63 -5.97 -8.55
C ASN A 212 -0.96 -7.47 -8.63
N ARG A 213 0.01 -8.38 -8.51
CA ARG A 213 -0.23 -9.83 -8.49
C ARG A 213 -1.05 -10.27 -7.27
N VAL A 214 -0.78 -9.74 -6.08
CA VAL A 214 -1.54 -10.14 -4.89
C VAL A 214 -2.94 -9.53 -4.88
N PHE A 215 -3.11 -8.28 -5.32
CA PHE A 215 -4.41 -7.62 -5.27
C PHE A 215 -5.32 -7.95 -6.47
N LYS A 216 -4.75 -8.18 -7.66
CA LYS A 216 -5.50 -8.38 -8.90
C LYS A 216 -5.32 -9.81 -9.40
N SER A 217 -6.40 -10.40 -9.89
CA SER A 217 -6.27 -11.67 -10.60
C SER A 217 -5.58 -11.47 -11.94
N GLU A 218 -5.09 -12.56 -12.53
CA GLU A 218 -4.41 -12.55 -13.83
C GLU A 218 -5.23 -11.83 -14.92
N ILE A 219 -6.55 -11.99 -14.92
CA ILE A 219 -7.45 -11.36 -15.90
C ILE A 219 -7.52 -9.84 -15.72
N PHE A 220 -7.47 -9.35 -14.48
CA PHE A 220 -7.63 -7.93 -14.15
C PHE A 220 -6.29 -7.22 -13.85
N ASN A 221 -5.15 -7.92 -13.94
CA ASN A 221 -3.83 -7.35 -13.68
C ASN A 221 -3.33 -6.52 -14.86
N SER A 222 -3.82 -5.28 -14.94
CA SER A 222 -3.47 -4.32 -15.99
C SER A 222 -1.97 -4.04 -16.10
N THR A 223 -1.23 -4.06 -14.98
CA THR A 223 0.23 -3.86 -14.99
C THR A 223 0.92 -4.96 -15.78
N GLU A 224 0.61 -6.23 -15.51
CA GLU A 224 1.21 -7.34 -16.26
C GLU A 224 0.78 -7.34 -17.74
N HIS A 225 -0.49 -7.01 -18.03
CA HIS A 225 -0.97 -6.86 -19.41
C HIS A 225 -0.34 -5.69 -20.16
N THR A 226 0.17 -4.68 -19.46
CA THR A 226 0.85 -3.53 -20.09
C THR A 226 2.33 -3.81 -20.30
N LEU A 227 2.99 -4.39 -19.29
CA LEU A 227 4.43 -4.65 -19.31
C LEU A 227 4.80 -5.92 -20.09
N HIS A 228 3.84 -6.84 -20.30
CA HIS A 228 4.02 -8.11 -21.01
C HIS A 228 5.26 -8.90 -20.55
N THR A 229 5.55 -8.86 -19.25
CA THR A 229 6.81 -9.40 -18.74
C THR A 229 6.83 -10.93 -18.81
N ASN A 230 5.67 -11.57 -18.66
CA ASN A 230 5.49 -13.01 -18.48
C ASN A 230 6.43 -13.57 -17.39
N TYR A 231 6.72 -12.78 -16.36
CA TYR A 231 7.76 -13.10 -15.38
C TYR A 231 7.49 -14.42 -14.64
N ILE A 232 6.23 -14.69 -14.27
CA ILE A 232 5.83 -15.93 -13.58
C ILE A 232 6.09 -17.17 -14.43
N ALA A 233 6.00 -17.06 -15.76
CA ALA A 233 6.29 -18.16 -16.68
C ALA A 233 7.80 -18.39 -16.85
N LYS A 234 8.61 -17.37 -16.60
CA LYS A 234 10.09 -17.41 -16.67
C LYS A 234 10.75 -17.86 -15.36
N MET A 235 10.02 -17.80 -14.24
CA MET A 235 10.51 -18.24 -12.92
C MET A 235 10.80 -19.75 -12.89
N ALA A 236 11.86 -20.13 -12.19
CA ALA A 236 12.12 -21.54 -11.89
C ALA A 236 11.01 -22.13 -11.01
N LYS A 237 10.83 -23.46 -11.05
CA LYS A 237 9.74 -24.13 -10.33
C LYS A 237 9.85 -23.92 -8.82
N GLU A 238 11.07 -24.00 -8.29
CA GLU A 238 11.43 -23.88 -6.89
C GLU A 238 11.18 -22.45 -6.40
N GLU A 239 11.70 -21.46 -7.13
CA GLU A 239 11.47 -20.03 -6.90
C GLU A 239 9.96 -19.72 -6.89
N LYS A 240 9.25 -20.18 -7.91
CA LYS A 240 7.80 -20.00 -8.03
C LYS A 240 7.04 -20.59 -6.85
N ALA A 241 7.41 -21.79 -6.40
CA ALA A 241 6.76 -22.45 -5.28
C ALA A 241 6.93 -21.68 -3.96
N VAL A 242 8.11 -21.07 -3.75
CA VAL A 242 8.40 -20.26 -2.56
C VAL A 242 7.71 -18.91 -2.63
N LEU A 243 7.95 -18.16 -3.72
CA LEU A 243 7.47 -16.79 -3.84
C LEU A 243 5.95 -16.72 -3.96
N LEU A 244 5.30 -17.60 -4.72
CA LEU A 244 3.86 -17.51 -4.92
C LEU A 244 3.03 -18.15 -3.81
N GLY A 245 3.62 -19.06 -3.04
CA GLY A 245 2.94 -19.82 -1.99
C GLY A 245 1.94 -20.84 -2.53
N HIS A 246 1.24 -21.52 -1.61
CA HIS A 246 0.31 -22.61 -1.94
C HIS A 246 -1.15 -22.17 -2.03
N CYS A 247 -1.48 -21.00 -1.51
CA CYS A 247 -2.86 -20.57 -1.31
C CYS A 247 -3.51 -20.02 -2.58
N LEU A 248 -2.87 -20.12 -3.75
CA LEU A 248 -3.39 -19.62 -5.02
C LEU A 248 -4.55 -20.47 -5.54
N ARG A 249 -5.77 -19.95 -5.44
CA ARG A 249 -6.96 -20.56 -6.04
C ARG A 249 -7.15 -20.05 -7.47
N HIS A 250 -7.12 -20.97 -8.42
CA HIS A 250 -7.44 -20.72 -9.82
C HIS A 250 -8.93 -20.96 -10.04
N ASN A 251 -9.78 -20.15 -9.40
CA ASN A 251 -11.23 -20.26 -9.54
C ASN A 251 -11.65 -19.96 -10.99
N LYS A 252 -12.77 -20.55 -11.43
CA LYS A 252 -13.36 -20.30 -12.75
C LYS A 252 -13.77 -18.83 -12.91
N LYS A 253 -13.60 -18.30 -14.14
CA LYS A 253 -13.68 -16.87 -14.55
C LYS A 253 -14.76 -16.02 -13.85
N LEU A 254 -15.96 -16.55 -13.59
CA LEU A 254 -17.09 -15.82 -13.01
C LEU A 254 -16.95 -15.49 -11.51
N ASN A 255 -16.13 -16.22 -10.75
CA ASN A 255 -15.92 -16.03 -9.30
C ASN A 255 -14.48 -15.65 -8.96
N THR A 256 -13.82 -14.95 -9.89
CA THR A 256 -12.43 -14.56 -9.73
C THR A 256 -12.31 -13.50 -8.63
N ARG A 257 -11.56 -13.81 -7.58
CA ARG A 257 -11.29 -12.91 -6.46
C ARG A 257 -9.83 -12.48 -6.48
N SER A 258 -9.52 -11.42 -5.74
CA SER A 258 -8.15 -11.03 -5.43
C SER A 258 -7.37 -12.23 -4.87
N PRO A 259 -6.18 -12.57 -5.43
CA PRO A 259 -5.35 -13.67 -4.93
C PRO A 259 -5.02 -13.57 -3.44
N LEU A 260 -4.84 -12.36 -2.93
CA LEU A 260 -4.58 -12.05 -1.52
C LEU A 260 -5.64 -12.62 -0.58
N ILE A 261 -6.92 -12.57 -0.97
CA ILE A 261 -8.03 -13.07 -0.14
C ILE A 261 -7.98 -14.58 0.00
N ASN A 262 -7.30 -15.30 -0.89
CA ASN A 262 -7.17 -16.74 -0.75
C ASN A 262 -6.32 -17.14 0.47
N GLU A 263 -5.43 -16.27 0.96
CA GLU A 263 -4.64 -16.52 2.18
C GLU A 263 -5.54 -16.66 3.41
N VAL A 264 -6.64 -15.89 3.48
CA VAL A 264 -7.62 -15.95 4.59
C VAL A 264 -8.35 -17.30 4.63
N PHE A 265 -8.58 -17.90 3.47
CA PHE A 265 -9.30 -19.17 3.33
C PHE A 265 -8.37 -20.33 2.99
N CYS A 266 -7.07 -20.17 3.22
CA CYS A 266 -6.09 -21.18 2.89
C CYS A 266 -6.15 -22.33 3.89
N HIS A 267 -6.12 -23.57 3.39
CA HIS A 267 -6.05 -24.76 4.24
C HIS A 267 -4.60 -25.03 4.65
N ARG A 268 -4.08 -24.15 5.52
CA ARG A 268 -2.77 -24.27 6.16
C ARG A 268 -2.92 -24.00 7.64
N ASP A 269 -1.94 -24.43 8.44
CA ASP A 269 -1.89 -24.05 9.85
C ASP A 269 -1.62 -22.54 9.94
N ILE A 270 -2.56 -21.83 10.57
CA ILE A 270 -2.51 -20.38 10.78
C ILE A 270 -2.59 -20.15 12.29
N ASP A 271 -1.65 -19.37 12.82
CA ASP A 271 -1.80 -18.83 14.17
C ASP A 271 -2.89 -17.73 14.15
N TYR A 272 -4.11 -18.08 14.54
CA TYR A 272 -5.26 -17.17 14.51
C TYR A 272 -5.05 -15.87 15.31
N ARG A 273 -4.08 -15.83 16.24
CA ARG A 273 -3.71 -14.59 16.95
C ARG A 273 -3.20 -13.52 16.00
N MET A 274 -2.63 -13.90 14.86
CA MET A 274 -2.21 -12.98 13.79
C MET A 274 -3.37 -12.12 13.27
N MET A 275 -4.58 -12.69 13.17
CA MET A 275 -5.77 -11.96 12.74
C MET A 275 -6.22 -10.90 13.76
N GLY A 276 -5.78 -11.03 15.00
CA GLY A 276 -6.09 -10.10 16.09
C GLY A 276 -5.10 -8.95 16.26
N LEU A 277 -3.93 -8.98 15.60
CA LEU A 277 -2.88 -7.99 15.81
C LEU A 277 -3.38 -6.57 15.48
N GLY A 278 -3.08 -5.63 16.38
CA GLY A 278 -3.53 -4.23 16.27
C GLY A 278 -5.00 -3.97 16.59
N VAL A 279 -5.78 -5.00 16.97
CA VAL A 279 -7.22 -4.87 17.31
C VAL A 279 -7.53 -5.42 18.69
N ILE A 280 -6.98 -6.59 19.04
CA ILE A 280 -7.19 -7.23 20.34
C ILE A 280 -5.88 -7.34 21.12
N LYS A 281 -5.98 -7.32 22.45
CA LYS A 281 -4.85 -7.59 23.33
C LYS A 281 -4.50 -9.08 23.26
N CYS A 282 -3.25 -9.41 22.97
CA CYS A 282 -2.73 -10.77 23.06
C CYS A 282 -2.04 -10.93 24.43
N PRO A 283 -2.57 -11.73 25.37
CA PRO A 283 -2.03 -11.80 26.73
C PRO A 283 -0.68 -12.52 26.82
N GLN A 284 -0.33 -13.37 25.85
CA GLN A 284 0.93 -14.13 25.80
C GLN A 284 1.42 -14.24 24.33
N PRO A 285 1.95 -13.15 23.75
CA PRO A 285 2.47 -13.18 22.39
C PRO A 285 3.80 -13.94 22.36
N SER A 286 4.00 -14.78 21.34
CA SER A 286 5.35 -15.28 21.02
C SER A 286 6.26 -14.13 20.57
N PRO A 287 7.60 -14.28 20.60
CA PRO A 287 8.52 -13.24 20.11
C PRO A 287 8.18 -12.76 18.69
N ARG A 288 7.82 -13.68 17.79
CA ARG A 288 7.33 -13.37 16.44
C ARG A 288 6.04 -12.54 16.45
N LEU A 289 5.04 -12.91 17.24
CA LEU A 289 3.79 -12.15 17.32
C LEU A 289 4.01 -10.76 17.94
N LEU A 290 4.92 -10.66 18.91
CA LEU A 290 5.31 -9.39 19.51
C LEU A 290 5.97 -8.48 18.46
N TYR A 291 6.93 -9.00 17.70
CA TYR A 291 7.56 -8.28 16.58
C TYR A 291 6.51 -7.77 15.56
N LEU A 292 5.61 -8.65 15.11
CA LEU A 292 4.55 -8.29 14.17
C LEU A 292 3.57 -7.28 14.77
N MET A 293 3.24 -7.40 16.06
CA MET A 293 2.36 -6.44 16.74
C MET A 293 2.99 -5.04 16.78
N HIS A 294 4.26 -4.93 17.16
CA HIS A 294 4.99 -3.66 17.19
C HIS A 294 5.13 -3.08 15.79
N THR A 295 5.46 -3.90 14.79
CA THR A 295 5.61 -3.44 13.40
C THR A 295 4.31 -2.90 12.82
N LEU A 296 3.16 -3.52 13.13
CA LEU A 296 1.88 -3.12 12.53
C LEU A 296 1.18 -1.99 13.29
N ALA A 297 1.16 -2.06 14.61
CA ALA A 297 0.31 -1.22 15.46
C ALA A 297 1.08 -0.51 16.59
N GLY A 298 2.39 -0.74 16.70
CA GLY A 298 3.23 -0.07 17.67
C GLY A 298 3.58 1.37 17.27
N PRO A 299 3.90 2.23 18.24
CA PRO A 299 4.51 3.54 17.97
C PRO A 299 5.89 3.39 17.30
N GLU A 300 6.13 4.17 16.25
CA GLU A 300 7.33 4.05 15.40
C GLU A 300 8.61 4.48 16.11
N ASP A 301 8.52 5.39 17.08
CA ASP A 301 9.61 5.81 17.98
C ASP A 301 10.13 4.65 18.87
N THR A 302 9.38 3.55 18.95
CA THR A 302 9.78 2.36 19.70
C THR A 302 10.42 1.28 18.84
N PHE A 303 10.46 1.44 17.50
CA PHE A 303 10.93 0.40 16.59
C PHE A 303 12.36 -0.05 16.91
N GLY A 304 13.28 0.90 17.12
CA GLY A 304 14.67 0.60 17.49
C GLY A 304 14.80 -0.20 18.79
N LYS A 305 13.93 0.04 19.79
CA LYS A 305 13.93 -0.69 21.07
C LYS A 305 13.50 -2.14 20.92
N PHE A 306 12.61 -2.42 19.98
CA PHE A 306 12.08 -3.75 19.71
C PHE A 306 12.77 -4.45 18.53
N GLY A 307 13.83 -3.86 17.98
CA GLY A 307 14.56 -4.39 16.83
C GLY A 307 13.70 -4.48 15.56
N VAL A 308 12.64 -3.67 15.46
CA VAL A 308 11.78 -3.61 14.28
C VAL A 308 12.48 -2.84 13.17
N VAL A 309 12.54 -3.44 11.99
CA VAL A 309 13.07 -2.80 10.78
C VAL A 309 12.02 -2.85 9.68
N LEU A 310 11.51 -1.68 9.32
CA LEU A 310 10.47 -1.50 8.30
C LEU A 310 10.94 -0.46 7.26
N GLY A 311 11.81 -0.90 6.37
CA GLY A 311 12.45 -0.04 5.38
C GLY A 311 13.24 1.08 6.07
N ILE A 312 12.95 2.32 5.70
CA ILE A 312 13.52 3.53 6.31
C ILE A 312 12.70 4.04 7.52
N ILE A 313 11.54 3.46 7.82
CA ILE A 313 10.70 3.88 8.95
C ILE A 313 11.36 3.43 10.26
N GLY A 314 11.43 4.35 11.23
CA GLY A 314 12.16 4.18 12.48
C GLY A 314 13.66 4.47 12.39
N MET A 315 14.17 4.92 11.23
CA MET A 315 15.56 5.32 11.06
C MET A 315 15.74 6.82 11.36
N PRO A 316 16.90 7.27 11.85
CA PRO A 316 17.09 8.69 12.19
C PRO A 316 16.86 9.63 11.00
N ARG A 317 15.98 10.63 11.14
CA ARG A 317 15.64 11.61 10.09
C ARG A 317 16.86 12.33 9.53
N ALA A 318 17.85 12.60 10.38
CA ALA A 318 19.12 13.24 10.03
C ALA A 318 19.96 12.44 8.99
N SER A 319 19.64 11.16 8.77
CA SER A 319 20.34 10.33 7.77
C SER A 319 19.82 10.53 6.34
N TYR A 320 18.78 11.35 6.15
CA TYR A 320 18.07 11.49 4.88
C TYR A 320 17.86 12.96 4.48
N ASP A 321 17.81 13.24 3.18
CA ASP A 321 17.41 14.55 2.67
C ASP A 321 15.89 14.80 2.80
N THR A 322 15.40 15.94 2.31
CA THR A 322 13.97 16.28 2.29
C THR A 322 13.13 15.38 1.39
N MET A 323 13.76 14.65 0.47
CA MET A 323 13.12 13.72 -0.46
C MET A 323 13.30 12.25 -0.02
N LEU A 324 13.71 12.02 1.23
CA LEU A 324 14.03 10.72 1.83
C LEU A 324 15.10 9.93 1.07
N ARG A 325 16.10 10.62 0.53
CA ARG A 325 17.30 10.00 -0.04
C ARG A 325 18.40 9.92 1.02
N PRO A 326 19.12 8.80 1.15
CA PRO A 326 20.21 8.67 2.11
C PRO A 326 21.30 9.73 1.87
N LEU A 327 21.74 10.39 2.95
CA LEU A 327 22.88 11.32 2.91
C LEU A 327 24.22 10.57 2.92
N PRO A 328 25.31 11.16 2.39
CA PRO A 328 26.62 10.51 2.33
C PRO A 328 27.17 10.03 3.68
N SER A 329 26.86 10.74 4.77
CA SER A 329 27.23 10.37 6.14
C SER A 329 26.56 9.08 6.63
N ALA A 330 25.41 8.70 6.07
CA ALA A 330 24.70 7.46 6.42
C ALA A 330 25.45 6.19 5.97
N ASN A 331 26.44 6.31 5.08
CA ASN A 331 27.23 5.19 4.57
C ASN A 331 28.56 4.96 5.30
N VAL A 332 28.92 5.79 6.29
CA VAL A 332 30.27 5.77 6.89
C VAL A 332 30.42 4.73 8.00
N GLU A 333 29.32 4.23 8.58
CA GLU A 333 29.36 3.06 9.47
C GLU A 333 29.00 1.77 8.74
N GLY A 334 29.97 1.27 7.96
CA GLY A 334 30.43 -0.12 8.05
C GLY A 334 29.43 -1.28 8.06
N LYS A 335 28.23 -1.17 7.48
CA LYS A 335 27.42 -2.35 7.16
C LYS A 335 27.25 -2.47 5.66
N SER A 336 27.93 -3.48 5.11
CA SER A 336 27.83 -3.90 3.71
C SER A 336 26.39 -3.87 3.21
N LYS A 337 26.22 -3.58 1.90
CA LYS A 337 24.92 -3.53 1.18
C LYS A 337 24.01 -4.76 1.40
N ALA A 338 24.53 -5.86 1.96
CA ALA A 338 23.83 -7.07 2.37
C ALA A 338 23.08 -6.96 3.72
N SER A 339 23.48 -6.05 4.61
CA SER A 339 22.99 -6.02 6.01
C SER A 339 21.58 -5.44 6.21
N MET A 340 21.01 -4.78 5.19
CA MET A 340 19.60 -4.35 5.23
C MET A 340 18.63 -5.53 5.06
N TYR A 341 19.13 -6.72 4.71
CA TYR A 341 18.34 -7.86 4.28
C TYR A 341 18.49 -9.10 5.16
N GLU A 342 19.30 -9.06 6.22
CA GLU A 342 19.53 -10.22 7.09
C GLU A 342 18.54 -10.25 8.26
N PHE A 343 17.36 -10.81 8.04
CA PHE A 343 16.45 -11.22 9.13
C PHE A 343 16.08 -12.70 8.98
N ARG A 344 16.47 -13.49 9.97
CA ARG A 344 16.00 -14.87 10.15
C ARG A 344 14.81 -14.85 11.11
N PHE A 345 13.66 -15.34 10.66
CA PHE A 345 12.51 -15.57 11.52
C PHE A 345 12.72 -16.86 12.33
N ASN A 346 13.53 -16.80 13.39
CA ASN A 346 13.57 -17.90 14.36
C ASN A 346 12.42 -17.81 15.37
#